data_AF-A0A4U9XRT8-F1
#
_entry.id   AF-A0A4U9XRT8-F1
#
_cell.length_a   1.000
_cell.length_b   1.000
_cell.length_c   1.000
_cell.angle_alpha   90.00
_cell.angle_beta   90.00
_cell.angle_gamma   90.00
#
_symmetry.space_group_name_H-M   'P 1'
#
loop_
_entity.id
_entity.type
_entity.pdbx_description
1 polymer ?
#
loop_
_entity_poly.entity_id
_entity_poly.type
_entity_poly.pdbx_seq_one_letter_code
_entity_poly.pdbx_strand_id
1 'polypeptide(L)' 'MEKTFFMIKPDGVQRGLMGQILRRIERRGFRIEQMQMIRPSRELLDSHYQHLRGKAFTLLCLIT' A
#
# COMPACT_ATOMS: atom_id res chain seq x y z
N MET A 1 6.10 11.87 -18.46
CA MET A 1 6.37 10.56 -17.84
C MET A 1 5.46 10.46 -16.62
N GLU A 2 4.56 9.48 -16.60
CA GLU A 2 3.56 9.35 -15.53
C GLU A 2 4.11 8.54 -14.35
N LYS A 3 3.63 8.86 -13.14
CA LYS A 3 3.98 8.15 -11.90
C LYS A 3 2.71 7.67 -11.24
N THR A 4 2.76 6.48 -10.68
CA THR A 4 1.65 5.90 -9.91
C THR A 4 2.17 5.35 -8.59
N PHE A 5 1.29 5.28 -7.60
CA PHE A 5 1.60 4.81 -6.26
C PHE A 5 1.07 3.38 -6.07
N PHE A 6 1.94 2.49 -5.61
CA PHE A 6 1.58 1.14 -5.19
C PHE A 6 1.77 1.00 -3.68
N MET A 7 0.82 0.34 -3.02
CA MET A 7 0.91 0.00 -1.61
C MET A 7 0.64 -1.48 -1.41
N ILE A 8 1.53 -2.15 -0.68
CA ILE A 8 1.32 -3.51 -0.19
C ILE A 8 0.80 -3.38 1.24
N LYS A 9 -0.42 -3.87 1.48
CA LYS A 9 -1.04 -3.88 2.80
C LYS A 9 -0.35 -4.88 3.75
N PRO A 10 -0.52 -4.75 5.09
CA PRO A 10 0.16 -5.61 6.06
C PRO A 10 -0.07 -7.10 5.84
N ASP A 11 -1.27 -7.50 5.41
CA ASP A 11 -1.60 -8.89 5.10
C ASP A 11 -0.73 -9.46 3.97
N GLY A 12 -0.46 -8.67 2.93
CA GLY A 12 0.42 -9.06 1.83
C GLY A 12 1.88 -9.20 2.27
N VAL A 13 2.30 -8.41 3.26
CA VAL A 13 3.64 -8.50 3.87
C VAL A 13 3.75 -9.73 4.77
N GLN A 14 2.79 -9.92 5.69
CA GLN A 14 2.74 -11.05 6.62
C GLN A 14 2.70 -12.41 5.88
N ARG A 15 2.04 -12.45 4.72
CA ARG A 15 1.97 -13.64 3.87
C ARG A 15 3.19 -13.84 2.95
N GLY A 16 4.20 -12.99 3.03
CA GLY A 16 5.42 -13.09 2.21
C GLY A 16 5.20 -12.83 0.72
N LEU A 17 4.13 -12.11 0.33
CA LEU A 17 3.76 -11.93 -1.08
C LEU A 17 4.54 -10.81 -1.79
N MET A 18 5.38 -10.06 -1.07
CA MET A 18 6.09 -8.89 -1.60
C MET A 18 6.85 -9.18 -2.90
N GLY A 19 7.66 -10.25 -2.92
CA GLY A 19 8.45 -10.60 -4.11
C GLY A 19 7.60 -10.92 -5.35
N GLN A 20 6.44 -11.57 -5.15
CA GLN A 20 5.51 -11.87 -6.24
C GLN A 20 4.85 -10.61 -6.79
N ILE A 21 4.50 -9.67 -5.89
CA ILE A 21 3.88 -8.39 -6.26
C ILE A 21 4.87 -7.53 -7.04
N LEU A 22 6.12 -7.39 -6.56
CA LEU A 22 7.17 -6.63 -7.26
C LEU A 22 7.44 -7.20 -8.64
N ARG A 23 7.60 -8.53 -8.74
CA ARG A 23 7.78 -9.21 -10.03
C ARG A 23 6.63 -8.92 -11.00
N ARG A 24 5.39 -8.84 -10.52
CA ARG A 24 4.23 -8.53 -11.36
C ARG A 24 4.24 -7.07 -11.84
N ILE A 25 4.68 -6.14 -11.00
CA ILE A 25 4.81 -4.72 -11.36
C ILE A 25 5.88 -4.56 -12.45
N GLU A 26 7.06 -5.14 -12.28
CA GLU A 26 8.15 -5.08 -13.26
C GLU A 26 7.78 -5.76 -14.58
N ARG A 27 7.13 -6.94 -14.53
CA ARG A 27 6.65 -7.63 -15.74
C ARG A 27 5.61 -6.86 -16.54
N ARG A 28 4.91 -5.90 -15.93
CA ARG A 28 3.99 -4.99 -16.63
C ARG A 28 4.71 -3.81 -17.27
N GLY A 29 6.02 -3.69 -17.11
CA GLY A 29 6.83 -2.60 -17.67
C GLY A 29 6.91 -1.37 -16.77
N PHE A 30 6.45 -1.43 -15.51
CA PHE A 30 6.64 -0.35 -14.57
C PHE A 30 8.08 -0.37 -14.05
N ARG A 31 8.68 0.82 -13.95
CA ARG A 31 9.95 1.04 -13.26
C ARG A 31 9.67 1.49 -11.82
N ILE A 32 10.35 0.85 -10.87
CA ILE A 32 10.30 1.26 -9.47
C ILE A 32 11.29 2.40 -9.27
N GLU A 33 10.79 3.59 -8.98
CA GLU A 33 11.62 4.78 -8.71
C GLU A 33 12.02 4.89 -7.23
N GLN A 34 11.12 4.50 -6.32
CA GLN A 34 11.34 4.54 -4.87
C GLN A 34 10.50 3.46 -4.18
N MET A 35 11.04 2.90 -3.09
CA MET A 35 10.33 2.01 -2.18
C MET A 35 10.62 2.40 -0.74
N GLN A 36 9.60 2.31 0.11
CA GLN A 36 9.75 2.55 1.55
C GLN A 36 8.83 1.63 2.33
N MET A 37 9.35 1.01 3.37
CA MET A 37 8.55 0.30 4.37
C MET A 37 8.32 1.25 5.53
N ILE A 38 7.05 1.60 5.78
CA ILE A 38 6.66 2.46 6.90
C ILE A 38 5.62 1.77 7.75
N ARG A 39 5.64 2.05 9.04
CA ARG A 39 4.48 1.85 9.92
C ARG A 39 3.76 3.21 9.99
N PRO A 40 2.66 3.41 9.26
CA PRO A 40 2.01 4.70 9.19
C PRO A 40 1.39 5.04 10.55
N SER A 41 1.46 6.32 10.93
CA SER A 41 0.72 6.80 12.10
C SER A 41 -0.79 6.83 11.80
N ARG A 42 -1.60 6.92 12.85
CA ARG A 42 -3.06 6.99 12.69
C ARG A 42 -3.49 8.22 11.90
N GLU A 43 -2.85 9.35 12.17
CA GLU A 43 -3.14 10.63 11.52
C GLU A 43 -2.85 10.55 10.01
N LEU A 44 -1.75 9.89 9.64
CA LEU A 44 -1.39 9.67 8.23
C LEU A 44 -2.43 8.79 7.52
N LEU A 45 -2.90 7.72 8.17
CA LEU A 45 -3.96 6.86 7.63
C LEU A 45 -5.29 7.61 7.47
N ASP A 46 -5.67 8.41 8.47
CA ASP A 46 -6.90 9.20 8.46
C ASP A 46 -6.90 10.24 7.34
N SER A 47 -5.75 10.88 7.09
CA SER A 47 -5.56 11.78 5.95
C SER A 47 -5.64 11.03 4.61
N HIS A 48 -4.93 9.90 4.48
CA HIS A 48 -4.90 9.11 3.25
C HIS A 48 -6.30 8.59 2.85
N TYR A 49 -7.12 8.21 3.83
CA TYR A 49 -8.48 7.67 3.62
C TYR A 49 -9.60 8.69 3.87
N GLN A 50 -9.29 9.98 3.94
CA GLN A 50 -10.30 11.02 4.20
C GLN A 50 -11.48 10.95 3.22
N HIS A 51 -11.22 10.60 1.96
CA HIS A 51 -12.22 10.45 0.90
C HIS A 51 -13.13 9.21 1.04
N LEU A 52 -12.81 8.28 1.97
CA LEU A 52 -13.61 7.08 2.25
C LEU A 52 -14.43 7.21 3.54
N ARG A 53 -14.39 8.35 4.23
CA ARG A 53 -15.20 8.57 5.44
C ARG A 53 -16.68 8.27 5.19
N GLY A 54 -17.27 7.41 6.02
CA GLY A 54 -18.68 7.03 5.95
C GLY A 54 -19.01 5.80 5.10
N LYS A 55 -18.01 5.16 4.46
CA LYS A 55 -18.21 3.86 3.77
C LYS A 55 -17.91 2.71 4.73
N ALA A 56 -18.73 1.66 4.72
CA ALA A 56 -18.66 0.49 5.62
C ALA A 56 -17.33 -0.32 5.58
N PHE A 57 -16.35 0.11 4.77
CA PHE A 57 -15.05 -0.55 4.58
C PHE A 57 -13.87 0.21 5.24
N THR A 58 -14.11 1.28 6.01
CA THR A 58 -13.04 1.98 6.76
C THR A 58 -12.64 1.25 8.04
N LEU A 59 -12.07 0.05 7.91
CA LEU A 59 -11.29 -0.65 8.92
C LEU A 59 -10.33 -1.59 8.16
N LEU A 60 -9.06 -1.71 8.45
CA LEU A 60 -8.18 -1.05 9.39
C LEU A 60 -6.79 -1.53 8.95
N CYS A 61 -5.82 -0.64 8.79
CA CYS A 61 -4.42 -1.06 8.86
C CYS A 61 -4.15 -1.34 10.35
N LEU A 62 -4.78 -2.39 10.90
CA LEU A 62 -4.37 -2.89 12.21
C LEU A 62 -2.97 -3.41 12.00
N ILE A 63 -2.02 -2.63 12.49
CA ILE A 63 -0.80 -3.14 13.08
C ILE A 63 -1.26 -4.27 14.01
N THR A 64 -1.12 -5.50 13.53
CA THR A 64 -0.89 -6.63 14.43
C THR A 64 0.62 -6.84 14.44
#